data_AF-A0A3N5VKK1-F1
#
_entry.id   AF-A0A3N5VKK1-F1
#
_cell.length_a   1.000
_cell.length_b   1.000
_cell.length_c   1.000
_cell.angle_alpha   90.00
_cell.angle_beta   90.00
_cell.angle_gamma   90.00
#
_symmetry.space_group_name_H-M   'P 1'
#
loop_
_entity.id
_entity.type
_entity.pdbx_description
1 polymer ?
#
loop_
_entity_poly.entity_id
_entity_poly.type
_entity_poly.pdbx_seq_one_letter_code
_entity_poly.pdbx_strand_id
1 'polypeptide(L)'
;MTRTRLSSRERVLLALDHREPDRVPFNLTLTVDIYHRLREYLGLPPDPDKPIGVWTNVSPSLDLLDAMEVDFYYAGLNAPSGRKPAAPDDGLLYDEWHIGRTRVDRGDGRFYFEMVKHPLANATLRDI
;
A
#
# COMPACT_ATOMS: atom_id res chain seq x y z
N MET A 1 -11.35 -35.35 11.12
CA MET A 1 -9.96 -35.03 11.51
C MET A 1 -9.87 -33.53 11.68
N THR A 2 -9.60 -33.05 12.89
CA THR A 2 -9.39 -31.62 13.14
C THR A 2 -8.03 -31.25 12.54
N ARG A 3 -8.01 -30.55 11.40
CA ARG A 3 -6.76 -30.06 10.79
C ARG A 3 -6.09 -29.14 11.80
N THR A 4 -4.85 -29.42 12.19
CA THR A 4 -4.05 -28.54 13.06
C THR A 4 -3.92 -27.18 12.37
N ARG A 5 -4.27 -26.09 13.07
CA ARG A 5 -4.15 -24.72 12.54
C ARG A 5 -2.67 -24.38 12.37
N LEU A 6 -2.29 -24.01 11.15
CA LEU A 6 -0.93 -23.61 10.80
C LEU A 6 -0.67 -22.15 11.21
N SER A 7 0.59 -21.84 11.52
CA SER A 7 1.03 -20.45 11.55
C SER A 7 1.02 -19.84 10.13
N SER A 8 0.95 -18.51 10.04
CA SER A 8 1.05 -17.78 8.77
C SER A 8 2.29 -18.19 7.96
N ARG A 9 3.44 -18.35 8.64
CA ARG A 9 4.68 -18.77 8.01
C ARG A 9 4.60 -20.19 7.44
N GLU A 10 4.09 -21.15 8.21
CA GLU A 10 3.97 -22.54 7.74
C GLU A 10 2.99 -22.66 6.57
N ARG A 11 1.87 -21.94 6.64
CA ARG A 11 0.87 -21.88 5.58
C ARG A 11 1.48 -21.41 4.25
N VAL A 12 2.24 -20.32 4.29
CA VAL A 12 2.93 -19.77 3.12
C VAL A 12 3.99 -20.74 2.59
N LEU A 13 4.83 -21.31 3.47
CA LEU A 13 5.89 -22.23 3.05
C LEU A 13 5.34 -23.50 2.40
N LEU A 14 4.25 -24.07 2.91
CA LEU A 14 3.59 -25.22 2.27
C LEU A 14 3.02 -24.85 0.90
N ALA A 15 2.35 -23.70 0.79
CA ALA A 15 1.81 -23.24 -0.48
C ALA A 15 2.92 -23.03 -1.53
N LEU A 16 4.06 -22.45 -1.14
CA LEU A 16 5.24 -22.28 -2.01
C LEU A 16 5.87 -23.62 -2.42
N ASP A 17 5.78 -24.65 -1.57
CA ASP A 17 6.23 -26.03 -1.84
C ASP A 17 5.16 -26.85 -2.59
N HIS A 18 4.09 -26.21 -3.07
CA HIS A 18 2.96 -26.87 -3.75
C HIS A 18 2.28 -27.97 -2.92
N ARG A 19 2.30 -27.84 -1.59
CA ARG A 19 1.62 -28.74 -0.63
C ARG A 19 0.38 -28.06 -0.07
N GLU A 20 -0.69 -28.84 0.15
CA GLU A 20 -1.98 -28.29 0.59
C GLU A 20 -1.92 -27.74 2.04
N PRO A 21 -2.07 -26.42 2.25
CA PRO A 21 -2.15 -25.82 3.58
C PRO A 21 -3.53 -26.03 4.23
N ASP A 22 -3.71 -25.54 5.46
CA ASP A 22 -5.00 -25.53 6.17
C ASP A 22 -6.03 -24.55 5.55
N ARG A 23 -5.56 -23.48 4.90
CA ARG A 23 -6.32 -22.59 4.00
C ARG A 23 -5.38 -21.89 3.02
N VAL A 24 -5.93 -21.30 1.96
CA VAL A 24 -5.16 -20.47 1.03
C VAL A 24 -4.55 -19.28 1.79
N PRO A 25 -3.21 -19.07 1.74
CA PRO A 25 -2.60 -17.88 2.33
C PRO A 25 -3.03 -16.64 1.55
N PHE A 26 -3.26 -15.53 2.23
CA PHE A 26 -3.67 -14.28 1.56
C PHE A 26 -2.91 -13.07 2.09
N ASN A 27 -2.70 -12.11 1.19
CA ASN A 27 -2.14 -10.80 1.50
C ASN A 27 -3.23 -9.72 1.45
N LEU A 28 -2.93 -8.55 2.01
CA LEU A 28 -3.85 -7.43 2.06
C LEU A 28 -3.12 -6.12 1.75
N THR A 29 -3.69 -5.32 0.86
CA THR A 29 -3.25 -3.95 0.55
C THR A 29 -4.46 -3.04 0.61
N LEU A 30 -4.34 -1.91 1.32
CA LEU A 30 -5.46 -1.02 1.62
C LEU A 30 -5.13 0.41 1.23
N THR A 31 -6.13 1.14 0.74
CA THR A 31 -6.14 2.60 0.77
C THR A 31 -6.46 3.07 2.20
N VAL A 32 -6.02 4.29 2.53
CA VAL A 32 -6.18 4.88 3.88
C VAL A 32 -7.63 4.89 4.36
N ASP A 33 -8.59 5.17 3.47
CA ASP A 33 -10.02 5.19 3.81
C ASP A 33 -10.54 3.80 4.20
N ILE A 34 -10.16 2.75 3.45
CA ILE A 34 -10.55 1.38 3.76
C ILE A 34 -9.86 0.90 5.03
N TYR A 35 -8.62 1.30 5.27
CA TYR A 35 -7.91 1.00 6.51
C TYR A 35 -8.66 1.51 7.74
N HIS A 36 -9.09 2.78 7.75
CA HIS A 36 -9.85 3.33 8.89
C HIS A 36 -11.20 2.64 9.08
N ARG A 37 -11.95 2.41 8.00
CA ARG A 37 -13.25 1.73 8.06
C ARG A 37 -13.12 0.29 8.56
N LEU A 38 -12.06 -0.41 8.15
CA LEU A 38 -11.80 -1.77 8.61
C LEU A 38 -11.42 -1.79 10.10
N ARG A 39 -10.64 -0.81 10.59
CA ARG A 39 -10.37 -0.68 12.03
C ARG A 39 -11.64 -0.47 12.84
N GLU A 40 -12.50 0.44 12.38
CA GLU A 40 -13.80 0.70 13.02
C GLU A 40 -14.66 -0.57 13.06
N TYR A 41 -14.78 -1.27 11.92
CA TYR A 41 -15.55 -2.52 11.84
C TYR A 41 -15.01 -3.62 12.76
N LEU A 42 -13.69 -3.72 12.91
CA LEU A 42 -13.03 -4.72 13.76
C LEU A 42 -12.94 -4.29 15.23
N GLY A 43 -13.39 -3.08 15.59
CA GLY A 43 -13.28 -2.55 16.96
C GLY A 43 -11.84 -2.24 17.40
N LEU A 44 -10.94 -1.98 16.46
CA LEU A 44 -9.55 -1.62 16.74
C LEU A 44 -9.42 -0.12 17.08
N PRO A 45 -8.42 0.29 17.89
CA PRO A 45 -8.22 1.71 18.23
C PRO A 45 -8.07 2.58 16.96
N PRO A 46 -8.54 3.83 16.94
CA PRO A 46 -8.31 4.71 15.79
C PRO A 46 -6.82 4.99 15.60
N ASP A 47 -6.43 5.29 14.35
CA ASP A 47 -5.04 5.57 13.97
C ASP A 47 -4.99 6.74 12.98
N PRO A 48 -5.38 7.96 13.40
CA PRO A 48 -5.67 9.09 12.51
C PRO A 48 -4.43 9.61 11.77
N ASP A 49 -3.24 9.40 12.33
CA ASP A 49 -1.98 9.90 11.79
C ASP A 49 -1.28 8.89 10.87
N LYS A 50 -2.03 7.89 10.36
CA LYS A 50 -1.46 6.84 9.50
C LYS A 50 -0.79 7.46 8.27
N PRO A 51 0.52 7.23 8.06
CA PRO A 51 1.20 7.73 6.87
C PRO A 51 0.60 7.14 5.59
N ILE A 52 0.36 8.00 4.61
CA ILE A 52 -0.20 7.62 3.30
C ILE A 52 0.87 7.66 2.22
N GLY A 53 0.86 6.66 1.35
CA GLY A 53 1.66 6.67 0.13
C GLY A 53 1.08 7.57 -0.95
N VAL A 54 1.85 7.81 -2.02
CA VAL A 54 1.40 8.59 -3.19
C VAL A 54 0.21 7.95 -3.90
N TRP A 55 -0.02 6.64 -3.71
CA TRP A 55 -1.19 5.94 -4.24
C TRP A 55 -2.33 5.87 -3.21
N THR A 56 -2.28 6.69 -2.16
CA THR A 56 -3.19 6.68 -1.00
C THR A 56 -3.21 5.37 -0.22
N ASN A 57 -2.27 4.47 -0.51
CA ASN A 57 -2.10 3.20 0.17
C ASN A 57 -1.46 3.41 1.54
N VAL A 58 -1.70 2.46 2.45
CA VAL A 58 -1.08 2.44 3.78
C VAL A 58 -0.41 1.10 4.04
N SER A 59 0.65 1.11 4.85
CA SER A 59 1.15 -0.11 5.48
C SER A 59 0.23 -0.44 6.67
N PRO A 60 -0.48 -1.58 6.67
CA PRO A 60 -1.37 -1.91 7.77
C PRO A 60 -0.58 -2.14 9.07
N SER A 61 -1.15 -1.69 10.18
CA SER A 61 -0.62 -1.98 11.52
C SER A 61 -0.73 -3.47 11.86
N LEU A 62 0.17 -3.96 12.71
CA LEU A 62 0.23 -5.37 13.10
C LEU A 62 -1.09 -5.86 13.73
N ASP A 63 -1.73 -5.04 14.55
CA ASP A 63 -3.01 -5.38 15.19
C ASP A 63 -4.14 -5.64 14.18
N LEU A 64 -4.19 -4.90 13.07
CA LEU A 64 -5.13 -5.13 11.99
C LEU A 64 -4.79 -6.42 11.23
N LEU A 65 -3.51 -6.64 10.92
CA LEU A 65 -3.07 -7.85 10.23
C LEU A 65 -3.40 -9.10 11.06
N ASP A 66 -3.21 -9.04 12.37
CA ASP A 66 -3.56 -10.11 13.30
C ASP A 66 -5.08 -10.34 13.36
N ALA A 67 -5.87 -9.26 13.50
CA ALA A 67 -7.33 -9.34 13.54
C ALA A 67 -7.94 -9.90 12.25
N MET A 68 -7.27 -9.68 11.11
CA MET A 68 -7.66 -10.20 9.80
C MET A 68 -7.02 -11.56 9.47
N GLU A 69 -6.13 -12.06 10.33
CA GLU A 69 -5.33 -13.27 10.08
C GLU A 69 -4.53 -13.23 8.76
N VAL A 70 -3.99 -12.06 8.39
CA VAL A 70 -3.20 -11.89 7.16
C VAL A 70 -1.89 -12.67 7.27
N ASP A 71 -1.48 -13.32 6.18
CA ASP A 71 -0.32 -14.22 6.18
C ASP A 71 1.01 -13.52 5.92
N PHE A 72 0.96 -12.25 5.53
CA PHE A 72 2.10 -11.47 5.07
C PHE A 72 2.20 -10.14 5.81
N TYR A 73 3.44 -9.75 6.09
CA TYR A 73 3.80 -8.41 6.54
C TYR A 73 4.78 -7.80 5.53
N TYR A 74 4.46 -6.60 5.04
CA TYR A 74 5.33 -5.88 4.11
C TYR A 74 6.38 -5.07 4.86
N ALA A 75 7.65 -5.44 4.69
CA ALA A 75 8.78 -4.63 5.10
C ALA A 75 9.24 -3.79 3.91
N GLY A 76 8.89 -2.50 3.90
CA GLY A 76 9.32 -1.56 2.88
C GLY A 76 10.78 -1.14 3.04
N LEU A 77 11.44 -0.80 1.93
CA LEU A 77 12.72 -0.11 1.97
C LEU A 77 12.50 1.37 2.30
N ASN A 78 13.38 1.93 3.12
CA ASN A 78 13.41 3.37 3.33
C ASN A 78 13.94 4.09 2.07
N ALA A 79 13.59 5.36 1.94
CA ALA A 79 14.24 6.22 0.95
C ALA A 79 15.77 6.22 1.14
N PRO A 80 16.56 6.32 0.06
CA PRO A 80 18.01 6.40 0.18
C PRO A 80 18.42 7.61 1.02
N SER A 81 19.51 7.45 1.78
CA SER A 81 20.06 8.52 2.62
C SER A 81 20.37 9.75 1.77
N GLY A 82 19.92 10.92 2.23
CA GLY A 82 20.15 12.19 1.53
C GLY A 82 19.23 12.46 0.31
N ARG A 83 18.21 11.62 0.04
CA ARG A 83 17.18 11.96 -0.95
C ARG A 83 16.52 13.29 -0.55
N LYS A 84 16.71 14.32 -1.37
CA LYS A 84 15.93 15.55 -1.33
C LYS A 84 14.86 15.43 -2.40
N PRO A 85 13.57 15.32 -2.04
CA PRO A 85 12.50 15.43 -3.03
C PRO A 85 12.69 16.75 -3.78
N ALA A 86 12.67 16.70 -5.11
CA ALA A 86 12.50 17.93 -5.87
C ALA A 86 11.14 18.50 -5.44
N ALA A 87 11.12 19.72 -4.94
CA ALA A 87 9.91 20.47 -4.64
C ALA A 87 9.87 21.68 -5.58
N PRO A 88 9.52 21.48 -6.86
CA PRO A 88 9.19 22.61 -7.73
C PRO A 88 8.08 23.44 -7.06
N ASP A 89 8.13 24.75 -7.26
CA ASP A 89 7.16 25.70 -6.68
C ASP A 89 5.82 25.70 -7.45
N ASP A 90 5.39 24.53 -7.93
CA ASP A 90 4.17 24.34 -8.72
C ASP A 90 3.06 23.60 -7.95
N GLY A 91 3.32 23.23 -6.69
CA GLY A 91 2.38 22.55 -5.82
C GLY A 91 2.12 21.07 -6.17
N LEU A 92 2.90 20.48 -7.08
CA LEU A 92 2.75 19.09 -7.49
C LEU A 92 3.66 18.15 -6.68
N LEU A 93 3.20 16.92 -6.50
CA LEU A 93 4.01 15.83 -5.95
C LEU A 93 4.75 15.11 -7.08
N TYR A 94 6.08 15.10 -7.04
CA TYR A 94 6.91 14.43 -8.03
C TYR A 94 7.52 13.13 -7.49
N ASP A 95 7.53 12.10 -8.33
CA ASP A 95 8.31 10.87 -8.11
C ASP A 95 9.69 10.94 -8.79
N GLU A 96 10.50 9.88 -8.61
CA GLU A 96 11.83 9.77 -9.22
C GLU A 96 11.83 9.77 -10.76
N TRP A 97 10.68 9.55 -11.39
CA TRP A 97 10.50 9.58 -12.83
C TRP A 97 10.04 10.96 -13.32
N HIS A 98 9.95 11.95 -12.44
CA HIS A 98 9.42 13.29 -12.72
C HIS A 98 7.94 13.29 -13.14
N ILE A 99 7.17 12.29 -12.73
CA ILE A 99 5.71 12.33 -12.88
C ILE A 99 5.14 13.23 -11.78
N GLY A 100 4.51 14.34 -12.20
CA GLY A 100 3.86 15.28 -11.29
C GLY A 100 2.41 14.90 -11.07
N ARG A 101 2.00 14.82 -9.79
CA ARG A 101 0.65 14.47 -9.35
C ARG A 101 0.01 15.59 -8.56
N THR A 102 -1.31 15.74 -8.70
CA THR A 102 -2.12 16.64 -7.88
C THR A 102 -3.16 15.86 -7.09
N ARG A 103 -3.59 16.42 -5.95
CA ARG A 103 -4.70 15.88 -5.18
C ARG A 103 -6.01 16.14 -5.95
N VAL A 104 -6.76 15.08 -6.21
CA VAL A 104 -8.11 15.13 -6.79
C VAL A 104 -9.10 14.57 -5.78
N ASP A 105 -9.94 15.43 -5.23
CA ASP A 105 -11.01 15.02 -4.32
C ASP A 105 -12.16 14.36 -5.10
N ARG A 106 -12.75 13.31 -4.53
CA ARG A 106 -13.81 12.49 -5.14
C ARG A 106 -15.22 12.92 -4.74
N GLY A 107 -15.37 14.01 -3.99
CA GLY A 107 -16.64 14.57 -3.55
C GLY A 107 -17.24 13.96 -2.27
N ASP A 108 -16.57 12.99 -1.66
CA ASP A 108 -17.02 12.27 -0.46
C ASP A 108 -15.98 12.31 0.68
N GLY A 109 -15.09 13.30 0.63
CA GLY A 109 -13.95 13.41 1.54
C GLY A 109 -12.75 12.51 1.21
N ARG A 110 -12.87 11.61 0.23
CA ARG A 110 -11.76 10.81 -0.29
C ARG A 110 -11.07 11.51 -1.44
N PHE A 111 -9.83 11.14 -1.69
CA PHE A 111 -9.01 11.72 -2.73
C PHE A 111 -8.03 10.69 -3.31
N TYR A 112 -7.52 10.96 -4.49
CA TYR A 112 -6.33 10.31 -5.05
C TYR A 112 -5.30 11.36 -5.46
N PHE A 113 -4.06 10.93 -5.64
CA PHE A 113 -3.05 11.75 -6.30
C PHE A 113 -3.00 11.33 -7.77
N GLU A 114 -3.58 12.15 -8.63
CA GLU A 114 -3.70 11.87 -10.07
C GLU A 114 -2.55 12.51 -10.84
N MET A 115 -2.09 11.82 -11.88
CA MET A 115 -1.01 12.32 -12.75
C MET A 115 -1.49 13.49 -13.59
N VAL A 116 -0.75 14.59 -13.54
CA VAL A 116 -1.03 15.82 -14.32
C VAL A 116 0.19 16.32 -15.10
N LYS A 117 1.39 15.82 -14.77
CA LYS A 117 2.61 16.04 -15.55
C LYS A 117 3.17 14.71 -16.01
N HIS A 118 3.31 14.57 -17.31
CA HIS A 118 3.84 13.39 -17.95
C HIS A 118 5.20 13.72 -18.58
N PRO A 119 6.32 13.17 -18.05
CA PRO A 119 7.68 13.51 -18.51
C PRO A 119 7.91 13.13 -19.98
N LEU A 120 7.15 12.15 -20.50
CA LEU A 120 7.23 11.66 -21.87
C LEU A 120 6.08 12.16 -22.76
N ALA A 121 5.34 13.21 -22.38
CA ALA A 121 4.20 13.71 -23.15
C ALA A 121 4.52 14.03 -24.62
N ASN A 122 5.76 14.44 -24.90
CA ASN A 122 6.26 14.80 -26.22
C ASN A 122 7.30 13.82 -26.76
N ALA A 123 7.48 12.66 -26.11
CA ALA A 123 8.45 11.67 -26.55
C ALA A 123 8.01 11.05 -27.90
N THR A 124 8.99 10.79 -28.75
CA THR A 124 8.83 10.18 -30.06
C THR A 124 9.54 8.83 -30.10
N LEU A 125 9.32 8.05 -31.16
CA LEU A 125 10.07 6.79 -31.36
C LEU A 125 11.59 7.00 -31.44
N ARG A 126 12.07 8.22 -31.71
CA ARG A 126 13.51 8.52 -31.74
C ARG A 126 14.13 8.65 -30.34
N ASP A 127 13.31 8.76 -29.30
CA ASP A 127 13.74 8.97 -27.91
C ASP A 127 13.83 7.66 -27.11
N ILE A 128 13.63 6.52 -27.76
CA ILE A 128 13.68 5.15 -27.22
C ILE A 128 14.76 4.37 -27.99
#